data_AF-A0A9E6X2N2-F1
#
_entry.id   AF-A0A9E6X2N2-F1
#
_cell.length_a   1.000
_cell.length_b   1.000
_cell.length_c   1.000
_cell.angle_alpha   90.00
_cell.angle_beta   90.00
_cell.angle_gamma   90.00
#
_symmetry.space_group_name_H-M   'P 1'
#
loop_
_entity.id
_entity.type
_entity.pdbx_description
1 polymer ?
#
loop_
_entity_poly.entity_id
_entity_poly.type
_entity_poly.pdbx_seq_one_letter_code
_entity_poly.pdbx_strand_id
1 'polypeptide(L)'
;MDDPVEYLTTVVRVFPDYADSVIWFSPGPVAYEDAHISPELARELQTWEDRYYLILDDHHEVREEFSAAFDADGLSLAGRLSDELGDAFAVEYLSTGGDRTTLHRDHPGSNPVAVAAFARMAERTRAGHARIVEAQRNGAVFRWVASHGTDDSIR
;
A
#
# COMPACT_ATOMS: atom_id res chain seq x y z
N MET A 1 17.22 -1.20 -4.58
CA MET A 1 16.80 0.09 -4.00
C MET A 1 17.13 -0.04 -2.54
N ASP A 2 18.22 0.59 -2.08
CA ASP A 2 18.85 0.26 -0.79
C ASP A 2 18.45 1.23 0.34
N ASP A 3 17.68 2.28 0.03
CA ASP A 3 17.09 3.18 1.01
C ASP A 3 15.62 2.81 1.27
N PRO A 4 15.26 2.32 2.48
CA PRO A 4 13.89 2.01 2.85
C PRO A 4 12.91 3.18 2.68
N VAL A 5 13.38 4.42 2.87
CA VAL A 5 12.54 5.62 2.72
C VAL A 5 12.27 5.90 1.26
N GLU A 6 13.24 5.69 0.39
CA GLU A 6 13.05 5.83 -1.06
C GLU A 6 11.98 4.85 -1.52
N TYR A 7 12.09 3.57 -1.15
CA TYR A 7 11.08 2.55 -1.47
C TYR A 7 9.69 2.93 -0.96
N LEU A 8 9.59 3.32 0.32
CA LEU A 8 8.35 3.72 0.96
C LEU A 8 7.72 4.99 0.35
N THR A 9 8.49 5.79 -0.39
CA THR A 9 8.03 7.07 -0.92
C THR A 9 7.95 7.10 -2.44
N THR A 10 8.30 6.00 -3.10
CA THR A 10 8.27 5.87 -4.58
C THR A 10 7.54 4.62 -5.07
N VAL A 11 7.31 3.63 -4.19
CA VAL A 11 6.64 2.37 -4.55
C VAL A 11 5.29 2.25 -3.84
N VAL A 12 4.21 2.17 -4.63
CA VAL A 12 2.86 1.82 -4.18
C VAL A 12 2.67 0.32 -4.33
N ARG A 13 2.31 -0.39 -3.27
CA ARG A 13 2.11 -1.84 -3.31
C ARG A 13 0.61 -2.16 -3.43
N VAL A 14 0.29 -3.25 -4.12
CA VAL A 14 -1.08 -3.73 -4.32
C VAL A 14 -1.17 -5.19 -3.90
N PHE A 15 -1.88 -5.47 -2.82
CA PHE A 15 -2.16 -6.82 -2.31
C PHE A 15 -3.25 -6.77 -1.23
N PRO A 16 -4.08 -7.83 -1.10
CA PRO A 16 -5.04 -7.93 -0.02
C PRO A 16 -4.34 -8.34 1.28
N ASP A 17 -4.62 -7.63 2.38
CA ASP A 17 -4.05 -7.94 3.69
C ASP A 17 -4.92 -7.41 4.84
N TYR A 18 -6.18 -7.89 4.93
CA TYR A 18 -7.10 -7.65 6.06
C TYR A 18 -7.18 -6.18 6.54
N ALA A 19 -7.12 -5.22 5.63
CA ALA A 19 -6.86 -3.82 5.95
C ALA A 19 -7.86 -2.82 5.34
N ASP A 20 -9.04 -3.29 4.91
CA ASP A 20 -10.11 -2.50 4.23
C ASP A 20 -9.62 -1.74 2.98
N SER A 21 -8.43 -2.06 2.50
CA SER A 21 -7.80 -1.53 1.29
C SER A 21 -6.67 -2.44 0.86
N VAL A 22 -6.58 -2.62 -0.45
CA VAL A 22 -5.48 -3.37 -1.07
C VAL A 22 -4.33 -2.47 -1.53
N ILE A 23 -4.44 -1.16 -1.37
CA ILE A 23 -3.42 -0.19 -1.77
C ILE A 23 -2.55 0.13 -0.55
N TRP A 24 -1.25 -0.08 -0.68
CA TRP A 24 -0.28 0.09 0.40
C TRP A 24 0.77 1.13 0.02
N PHE A 25 0.80 2.23 0.75
CA PHE A 25 1.79 3.28 0.59
C PHE A 25 2.09 3.92 1.94
N SER A 26 3.35 4.28 2.15
CA SER A 26 3.93 4.45 3.49
C SER A 26 3.06 5.21 4.52
N PRO A 27 2.91 4.68 5.76
CA PRO A 27 3.46 3.42 6.29
C PRO A 27 2.50 2.21 6.21
N GLY A 28 1.33 2.33 5.59
CA GLY A 28 0.26 1.34 5.75
C GLY A 28 -0.74 1.29 4.60
N PRO A 29 -1.94 0.73 4.83
CA PRO A 29 -3.01 0.76 3.85
C PRO A 29 -3.45 2.21 3.59
N VAL A 30 -3.77 2.52 2.34
CA VAL A 30 -4.29 3.81 1.90
C VAL A 30 -5.78 3.65 1.66
N ALA A 31 -6.60 4.39 2.40
CA ALA A 31 -8.04 4.43 2.15
C ALA A 31 -8.33 4.90 0.73
N TYR A 32 -9.33 4.33 0.06
CA TYR A 32 -9.65 4.66 -1.32
C TYR A 32 -10.00 6.15 -1.50
N GLU A 33 -10.59 6.77 -0.48
CA GLU A 33 -10.91 8.20 -0.43
C GLU A 33 -9.66 9.08 -0.41
N ASP A 34 -8.60 8.62 0.26
CA ASP A 34 -7.31 9.32 0.37
C ASP A 34 -6.42 9.10 -0.86
N ALA A 35 -6.57 7.96 -1.55
CA ALA A 35 -5.84 7.63 -2.76
C ALA A 35 -6.23 8.55 -3.93
N HIS A 36 -7.47 9.06 -3.93
CA HIS A 36 -8.04 9.89 -5.00
C HIS A 36 -7.89 9.29 -6.41
N ILE A 37 -7.86 7.96 -6.50
CA ILE A 37 -7.90 7.22 -7.77
C ILE A 37 -9.30 7.32 -8.39
N SER A 38 -9.45 6.89 -9.64
CA SER A 38 -10.75 6.91 -10.28
C SER A 38 -11.78 6.08 -9.47
N PRO A 39 -13.04 6.54 -9.37
CA PRO A 39 -14.07 5.80 -8.63
C PRO A 39 -14.34 4.40 -9.19
N GLU A 40 -14.12 4.23 -10.49
CA GLU A 40 -14.23 2.93 -11.15
C GLU A 40 -13.13 1.97 -10.69
N LEU A 41 -11.87 2.41 -10.68
CA LEU A 41 -10.75 1.59 -10.20
C LEU A 41 -10.91 1.25 -8.71
N ALA A 42 -11.33 2.21 -7.88
CA ALA A 42 -11.57 1.97 -6.45
C ALA A 42 -12.61 0.87 -6.21
N ARG A 43 -13.75 0.93 -6.91
CA ARG A 43 -14.80 -0.09 -6.80
C ARG A 43 -14.32 -1.46 -7.26
N GLU A 44 -13.51 -1.52 -8.30
CA GLU A 44 -12.99 -2.80 -8.80
C GLU A 44 -11.92 -3.40 -7.88
N LEU A 45 -11.05 -2.57 -7.28
CA LEU A 45 -10.12 -3.01 -6.24
C LEU A 45 -10.87 -3.54 -5.01
N GLN A 46 -11.93 -2.86 -4.55
CA GLN A 46 -12.81 -3.38 -3.49
C GLN A 46 -13.47 -4.70 -3.88
N THR A 47 -13.99 -4.81 -5.11
CA THR A 47 -14.62 -6.06 -5.57
C THR A 47 -13.60 -7.21 -5.62
N TRP A 48 -12.36 -6.91 -5.98
CA TRP A 48 -11.27 -7.87 -5.98
C TRP A 48 -10.87 -8.27 -4.55
N GLU A 49 -10.83 -7.32 -3.61
CA GLU A 49 -10.63 -7.59 -2.18
C GLU A 49 -11.75 -8.47 -1.60
N ASP A 50 -13.02 -8.18 -1.88
CA ASP A 50 -14.14 -8.99 -1.43
C ASP A 50 -14.03 -10.44 -1.93
N ARG A 51 -13.55 -10.63 -3.16
CA ARG A 51 -13.30 -11.96 -3.74
C ARG A 51 -12.17 -12.70 -3.04
N TYR A 52 -11.16 -12.00 -2.53
CA TYR A 52 -10.07 -12.62 -1.78
C TYR A 52 -10.62 -13.45 -0.61
N TYR A 53 -11.51 -12.88 0.20
CA TYR A 53 -12.10 -13.57 1.35
C TYR A 53 -12.96 -14.78 0.97
N LEU A 54 -13.53 -14.79 -0.25
CA LEU A 54 -14.36 -15.90 -0.72
C LEU A 54 -13.54 -17.10 -1.24
N ILE A 55 -12.28 -16.87 -1.61
CA ILE A 55 -11.41 -17.90 -2.18
C ILE A 55 -10.40 -18.47 -1.18
N LEU A 56 -10.44 -18.01 0.08
CA LEU A 56 -9.65 -18.59 1.15
C LEU A 56 -10.15 -19.98 1.52
N ASP A 57 -9.23 -20.83 1.93
CA ASP A 57 -9.52 -22.08 2.62
C ASP A 57 -9.59 -21.89 4.16
N ASP A 58 -9.80 -22.99 4.89
CA ASP A 58 -9.89 -22.97 6.36
C ASP A 58 -8.57 -22.55 7.04
N HIS A 59 -7.45 -22.53 6.30
CA HIS A 59 -6.14 -22.08 6.76
C HIS A 59 -5.84 -20.62 6.41
N HIS A 60 -6.80 -19.91 5.82
CA HIS A 60 -6.63 -18.54 5.31
C HIS A 60 -5.59 -18.46 4.18
N GLU A 61 -5.43 -19.55 3.42
CA GLU A 61 -4.62 -19.58 2.21
C GLU A 61 -5.54 -19.51 0.98
N VAL A 62 -5.08 -18.86 -0.09
CA VAL A 62 -5.83 -18.82 -1.34
C VAL A 62 -5.83 -20.20 -1.96
N ARG A 63 -7.02 -20.72 -2.23
CA ARG A 63 -7.22 -22.02 -2.88
C ARG A 63 -6.54 -22.04 -4.26
N GLU A 64 -5.77 -23.09 -4.51
CA GLU A 64 -4.92 -23.22 -5.70
C GLU A 64 -5.69 -23.04 -7.01
N GLU A 65 -6.92 -23.55 -7.09
CA GLU A 65 -7.77 -23.45 -8.27
C GLU A 65 -8.19 -22.02 -8.63
N PHE A 66 -8.10 -21.07 -7.69
CA PHE A 66 -8.44 -19.67 -7.91
C PHE A 66 -7.21 -18.75 -8.00
N SER A 67 -6.03 -19.20 -7.54
CA SER A 67 -4.80 -18.39 -7.45
C SER A 67 -4.48 -17.69 -8.77
N ALA A 68 -4.35 -18.44 -9.87
CA ALA A 68 -3.93 -17.86 -11.15
C ALA A 68 -4.90 -16.81 -11.71
N ALA A 69 -6.21 -17.05 -11.56
CA ALA A 69 -7.23 -16.10 -12.01
C ALA A 69 -7.27 -14.85 -11.12
N PHE A 70 -7.17 -15.05 -9.81
CA PHE A 70 -7.11 -13.96 -8.84
C PHE A 70 -5.88 -13.07 -9.04
N ASP A 71 -4.72 -13.68 -9.31
CA ASP A 71 -3.47 -12.98 -9.56
C ASP A 71 -3.49 -12.20 -10.88
N ALA A 72 -4.10 -12.76 -11.92
CA ALA A 72 -4.28 -12.07 -13.20
C ALA A 72 -5.15 -10.82 -13.05
N ASP A 73 -6.25 -10.91 -12.29
CA ASP A 73 -7.12 -9.77 -12.00
C ASP A 73 -6.38 -8.69 -11.19
N GLY A 74 -5.66 -9.11 -10.14
CA GLY A 74 -4.87 -8.21 -9.29
C GLY A 74 -3.78 -7.48 -10.07
N LEU A 75 -3.06 -8.18 -10.93
CA LEU A 75 -2.04 -7.59 -11.79
C LEU A 75 -2.64 -6.61 -12.81
N SER A 76 -3.82 -6.91 -13.35
CA SER A 76 -4.52 -5.98 -14.27
C SER A 76 -4.93 -4.68 -13.56
N LEU A 77 -5.46 -4.79 -12.34
CA LEU A 77 -5.83 -3.63 -11.52
C LEU A 77 -4.60 -2.80 -11.11
N ALA A 78 -3.50 -3.46 -10.74
CA ALA A 78 -2.22 -2.81 -10.49
C ALA A 78 -1.69 -2.07 -11.73
N GLY A 79 -1.90 -2.64 -12.93
CA GLY A 79 -1.63 -1.99 -14.21
C GLY A 79 -2.37 -0.68 -14.39
N ARG A 80 -3.67 -0.67 -14.09
CA ARG A 80 -4.50 0.55 -14.17
C ARG A 80 -4.11 1.59 -13.13
N LEU A 81 -3.78 1.15 -11.91
CA LEU A 81 -3.23 2.05 -10.90
C LEU A 81 -1.91 2.68 -11.39
N SER A 82 -1.05 1.88 -12.01
CA SER A 82 0.20 2.35 -12.62
C SER A 82 -0.07 3.37 -13.74
N ASP A 83 -1.13 3.20 -14.53
CA ASP A 83 -1.55 4.17 -15.56
C ASP A 83 -2.08 5.49 -14.95
N GLU A 84 -2.77 5.42 -13.81
CA GLU A 84 -3.23 6.62 -13.10
C GLU A 84 -2.09 7.41 -12.48
N LEU A 85 -1.09 6.73 -11.93
CA LEU A 85 0.07 7.34 -11.26
C LEU A 85 1.20 7.73 -12.22
N GLY A 86 1.33 7.03 -13.35
CA GLY A 86 2.34 7.27 -14.36
C GLY A 86 3.78 7.11 -13.86
N ASP A 87 4.66 7.96 -14.37
CA ASP A 87 6.10 7.98 -14.09
C ASP A 87 6.48 8.44 -12.68
N ALA A 88 5.55 9.03 -11.93
CA ALA A 88 5.80 9.55 -10.59
C ALA A 88 5.99 8.44 -9.54
N PHE A 89 5.40 7.26 -9.75
CA PHE A 89 5.44 6.14 -8.80
C PHE A 89 5.56 4.81 -9.53
N ALA A 90 6.30 3.87 -8.96
CA ALA A 90 6.21 2.48 -9.35
C ALA A 90 5.05 1.81 -8.59
N VAL A 91 4.36 0.88 -9.24
CA VAL A 91 3.34 0.04 -8.61
C VAL A 91 3.84 -1.39 -8.52
N GLU A 92 3.88 -1.97 -7.33
CA GLU A 92 4.30 -3.35 -7.10
C GLU A 92 3.08 -4.21 -6.74
N TYR A 93 2.78 -5.19 -7.58
CA TYR A 93 1.79 -6.21 -7.28
C TYR A 93 2.44 -7.40 -6.57
N LEU A 94 1.88 -7.84 -5.44
CA LEU A 94 2.29 -9.08 -4.76
C LEU A 94 1.24 -10.15 -5.02
N SER A 95 1.65 -11.25 -5.65
CA SER A 95 0.76 -12.39 -5.92
C SER A 95 0.50 -13.20 -4.66
N THR A 96 -0.52 -14.05 -4.69
CA THR A 96 -0.84 -14.97 -3.59
C THR A 96 0.25 -16.00 -3.36
N GLY A 97 1.07 -16.31 -4.38
CA GLY A 97 2.26 -17.16 -4.29
C GLY A 97 3.51 -16.44 -3.74
N GLY A 98 3.44 -15.13 -3.47
CA GLY A 98 4.55 -14.33 -2.95
C GLY A 98 5.47 -13.73 -4.01
N ASP A 99 5.17 -13.92 -5.30
CA ASP A 99 5.89 -13.29 -6.39
C ASP A 99 5.58 -11.79 -6.47
N ARG A 100 6.55 -11.01 -6.94
CA ARG A 100 6.43 -9.56 -7.05
C ARG A 100 6.57 -9.13 -8.50
N THR A 101 5.62 -8.33 -8.96
CA THR A 101 5.67 -7.69 -10.28
C THR A 101 5.66 -6.18 -10.13
N THR A 102 6.76 -5.54 -10.52
CA THR A 102 6.86 -4.07 -10.52
C THR A 102 6.45 -3.52 -11.88
N LEU A 103 5.55 -2.54 -11.84
CA LEU A 103 4.99 -1.83 -12.98
C LEU A 103 5.46 -0.38 -12.90
N HIS A 104 6.10 0.08 -13.95
CA HIS A 104 6.52 1.47 -14.10
C HIS A 104 6.07 1.98 -15.47
N ARG A 105 5.66 3.24 -15.51
CA ARG A 105 5.25 3.91 -16.75
C ARG A 105 6.26 4.99 -17.09
N ASP A 106 6.53 5.14 -18.37
CA ASP A 106 7.42 6.19 -18.89
C ASP A 106 6.63 7.43 -19.34
N HIS A 107 5.39 7.59 -18.85
CA HIS A 107 4.50 8.69 -19.19
C HIS A 107 3.86 9.30 -17.94
N PRO A 108 3.44 10.59 -17.99
CA PRO A 108 2.71 11.21 -16.90
C PRO A 108 1.44 10.44 -16.54
N GLY A 109 1.10 10.45 -15.26
CA GLY A 109 -0.11 9.80 -14.75
C GLY A 109 -1.37 10.39 -15.37
N SER A 110 -2.31 9.52 -15.73
CA SER A 110 -3.60 9.94 -16.28
C SER A 110 -4.51 10.62 -15.23
N ASN A 111 -4.22 10.43 -13.93
CA ASN A 111 -4.95 11.04 -12.83
C ASN A 111 -4.03 11.97 -11.99
N PRO A 112 -3.95 13.27 -12.32
CA PRO A 112 -3.08 14.20 -11.61
C PRO A 112 -3.48 14.41 -10.14
N VAL A 113 -4.75 14.15 -9.78
CA VAL A 113 -5.23 14.28 -8.39
C VAL A 113 -4.67 13.15 -7.54
N ALA A 114 -4.71 11.91 -8.04
CA ALA A 114 -4.08 10.76 -7.40
C ALA A 114 -2.57 10.99 -7.26
N VAL A 115 -1.87 11.36 -8.34
CA VAL A 115 -0.42 11.67 -8.30
C VAL A 115 -0.11 12.68 -7.20
N ALA A 116 -0.87 13.77 -7.10
CA ALA A 116 -0.68 14.77 -6.06
C ALA A 116 -0.96 14.23 -4.65
N ALA A 117 -1.91 13.32 -4.48
CA ALA A 117 -2.21 12.69 -3.20
C ALA A 117 -1.05 11.82 -2.70
N PHE A 118 -0.55 10.92 -3.55
CA PHE A 118 0.62 10.09 -3.25
C PHE A 118 1.88 10.93 -3.04
N ALA A 119 2.08 12.00 -3.80
CA ALA A 119 3.20 12.92 -3.59
C ALA A 119 3.14 13.60 -2.22
N ARG A 120 1.95 14.01 -1.76
CA ARG A 120 1.76 14.55 -0.40
C ARG A 120 2.05 13.52 0.68
N MET A 121 1.63 12.27 0.50
CA MET A 121 1.95 11.17 1.42
C MET A 121 3.46 10.94 1.49
N ALA A 122 4.12 10.87 0.32
CA ALA A 122 5.57 10.69 0.20
C ALA A 122 6.33 11.79 0.95
N GLU A 123 5.94 13.05 0.76
CA GLU A 123 6.57 14.18 1.43
C GLU A 123 6.40 14.12 2.95
N ARG A 124 5.21 13.76 3.45
CA ARG A 124 4.99 13.56 4.89
C ARG A 124 5.89 12.47 5.46
N THR A 125 6.05 11.36 4.74
CA THR A 125 6.94 10.27 5.15
C THR A 125 8.41 10.71 5.17
N ARG A 126 8.90 11.40 4.13
CA ARG A 126 10.28 11.91 4.09
C ARG A 126 10.55 12.89 5.23
N ALA A 127 9.62 13.83 5.45
CA ALA A 127 9.72 14.79 6.55
C ALA A 127 9.69 14.10 7.92
N GLY A 128 8.85 13.07 8.10
CA GLY A 128 8.80 12.26 9.31
C GLY A 128 10.13 11.54 9.58
N HIS A 129 10.68 10.89 8.56
CA HIS A 129 11.97 10.20 8.66
C HIS A 129 13.12 11.17 8.95
N ALA A 130 13.17 12.33 8.28
CA ALA A 130 14.18 13.36 8.52
C ALA A 130 14.20 13.83 9.99
N ARG A 131 13.02 14.02 10.60
CA ARG A 131 12.90 14.37 12.03
C ARG A 131 13.42 13.27 12.95
N ILE A 132 13.16 12.00 12.63
CA ILE A 132 13.67 10.86 13.42
C ILE A 132 15.20 10.83 13.35
N VAL A 133 15.77 10.97 12.15
CA VAL A 133 17.22 10.99 11.94
C VAL A 133 17.87 12.18 12.66
N GLU A 134 17.26 13.37 12.60
CA GLU A 134 17.75 14.55 13.33
C GLU A 134 17.70 14.35 14.84
N ALA A 135 16.60 13.82 15.37
CA ALA A 135 16.48 13.51 16.79
C ALA A 135 17.55 12.49 17.24
N GLN A 136 17.81 11.44 16.45
CA GLN A 136 18.88 10.48 16.73
C GLN A 136 20.27 11.14 16.74
N ARG A 137 20.56 12.02 15.77
CA ARG A 137 21.82 12.79 15.73
C ARG A 137 21.97 13.69 16.95
N ASN A 138 20.86 14.21 17.46
CA ASN A 138 20.81 15.05 18.67
C ASN A 138 20.74 14.23 19.98
N GLY A 139 20.97 12.91 19.93
CA GLY A 139 21.07 12.05 21.11
C GLY A 139 19.74 11.54 21.67
N ALA A 140 18.63 11.68 20.93
CA ALA A 140 17.35 11.12 21.34
C ALA A 140 17.39 9.58 21.31
N VAL A 141 17.03 8.96 22.44
CA VAL A 141 16.82 7.51 22.53
C VAL A 141 15.33 7.24 22.37
N PHE A 142 14.95 6.64 21.24
CA PHE A 142 13.59 6.16 21.02
C PHE A 142 13.38 4.83 21.75
N ARG A 143 12.57 4.84 22.82
CA ARG A 143 12.08 3.62 23.47
C ARG A 143 10.73 3.26 22.84
N TRP A 144 10.62 2.05 22.29
CA TRP A 144 9.32 1.46 21.99
C TRP A 144 8.55 1.28 23.31
N VAL A 145 7.48 2.05 23.47
CA VAL A 145 6.53 1.84 24.57
C VAL A 145 5.34 1.13 23.96
N ALA A 146 5.23 -0.18 24.19
CA ALA A 146 3.99 -0.89 23.96
C ALA A 146 2.99 -0.39 25.01
N SER A 147 2.11 0.54 24.64
CA SER A 147 0.96 0.91 25.45
C SER A 147 -0.01 -0.27 25.45
N HIS A 148 0.23 -1.23 26.36
CA HIS A 148 -0.85 -2.07 26.84
C HIS A 148 -1.77 -1.13 27.61
N GLY A 149 -3.00 -0.95 27.13
CA GLY A 149 -4.03 -0.25 27.88
C GLY A 149 -4.20 -0.95 29.22
N THR A 150 -3.60 -0.39 30.26
CA THR A 150 -3.97 -0.70 31.63
C THR A 150 -5.32 -0.04 31.85
N ASP A 151 -6.36 -0.87 31.78
CA ASP A 151 -7.68 -0.62 32.34
C ASP A 151 -7.49 -0.35 33.84
N ASP A 152 -7.45 0.93 34.19
CA ASP A 152 -7.40 1.41 35.57
C ASP A 152 -8.85 1.70 35.98
N SER A 153 -9.60 0.64 36.26
CA SER A 153 -10.88 0.75 36.94
C SER A 153 -10.65 1.18 38.39
N ILE A 154 -10.69 2.50 38.60
CA ILE A 154 -10.84 3.14 39.91
C ILE A 154 -12.18 2.68 40.53
N ARG A 155 -12.09 1.98 41.67
CA ARG A 155 -13.06 2.08 42.77
C ARG A 155 -12.36 1.90 44.12
#